data_AF-A0A3B8NNB9-F1
#
_entry.id   AF-A0A3B8NNB9-F1
#
_cell.length_a   1.000
_cell.length_b   1.000
_cell.length_c   1.000
_cell.angle_alpha   90.00
_cell.angle_beta   90.00
_cell.angle_gamma   90.00
#
_symmetry.space_group_name_H-M   'P 1'
#
loop_
_entity.id
_entity.type
_entity.pdbx_description
1 polymer ?
#
loop_
_entity_poly.entity_id
_entity_poly.type
_entity_poly.pdbx_seq_one_letter_code
_entity_poly.pdbx_strand_id
1 'polypeptide(L)' 'MIRHTHEHTHPAVRHTHAHAHGDLVHEHEHEHKAYTHTHEHEHAPGAEHEHDHEHPDDHKHSH' A
#
# COMPACT_ATOMS: atom_id res chain seq x y z
N MET A 1 30.16 1.81 -4.01
CA MET A 1 28.77 1.64 -3.52
C MET A 1 27.84 1.98 -4.67
N ILE A 2 26.76 1.23 -4.84
CA ILE A 2 25.75 1.43 -5.89
C ILE A 2 24.47 1.87 -5.17
N ARG A 3 23.91 3.00 -5.60
CA ARG A 3 22.71 3.61 -5.02
C ARG A 3 21.56 3.46 -5.99
N HIS A 4 20.42 2.99 -5.49
CA HIS A 4 19.20 2.84 -6.25
C HIS A 4 18.09 3.67 -5.61
N THR A 5 17.33 4.35 -6.45
CA THR A 5 16.18 5.16 -6.06
C THR A 5 14.96 4.63 -6.80
N HIS A 6 13.93 4.23 -6.06
CA HIS A 6 12.66 3.77 -6.60
C HIS A 6 11.54 4.73 -6.19
N GLU A 7 10.76 5.19 -7.17
CA GLU A 7 9.55 5.95 -6.93
C GLU A 7 8.34 5.03 -7.03
N HIS A 8 7.49 5.06 -6.00
CA HIS A 8 6.26 4.28 -5.95
C HIS A 8 5.06 5.22 -5.76
N THR A 9 4.03 5.04 -6.59
CA THR A 9 2.80 5.83 -6.53
C THR A 9 1.61 4.92 -6.24
N HIS A 10 0.92 5.18 -5.12
CA HIS A 10 -0.36 4.58 -4.80
C HIS A 10 -1.50 5.39 -5.46
N PRO A 11 -2.43 4.73 -6.15
CA PRO A 11 -3.58 5.41 -6.75
C PRO A 11 -4.54 5.94 -5.68
N ALA A 12 -5.37 6.90 -6.06
CA ALA A 12 -6.49 7.31 -5.21
C ALA A 12 -7.55 6.21 -5.17
N VAL A 13 -8.09 5.94 -3.99
CA VAL A 13 -9.13 4.91 -3.78
C VAL A 13 -10.26 5.50 -2.95
N ARG A 14 -11.49 5.33 -3.43
CA ARG A 14 -12.72 5.70 -2.71
C ARG A 14 -13.50 4.45 -2.36
N HIS A 15 -14.02 4.39 -1.15
CA HIS A 15 -14.93 3.34 -0.75
C HIS A 15 -15.99 3.90 0.20
N THR A 16 -17.17 3.27 0.16
CA THR A 16 -18.25 3.55 1.10
C THR A 16 -18.42 2.37 2.04
N HIS A 17 -18.80 2.64 3.27
CA HIS A 17 -19.22 1.59 4.20
C HIS A 17 -20.46 2.07 4.95
N ALA A 18 -21.38 1.13 5.20
CA ALA A 18 -22.61 1.42 5.92
C ALA A 18 -22.51 0.89 7.35
N HIS A 19 -22.91 1.70 8.33
CA HIS A 19 -23.07 1.31 9.73
C HIS A 19 -24.52 1.48 10.14
N ALA A 20 -25.08 0.46 10.81
CA ALA A 20 -26.43 0.53 11.36
C ALA A 20 -26.39 0.79 12.87
N HIS A 21 -27.17 1.76 13.34
CA HIS A 21 -27.48 2.01 14.74
C HIS A 21 -28.98 1.91 14.96
N GLY A 22 -29.44 0.73 15.38
CA GLY A 22 -30.88 0.42 15.47
C GLY A 22 -31.52 0.41 14.08
N ASP A 23 -32.62 1.15 13.91
CA ASP A 23 -33.33 1.30 12.63
C ASP A 23 -32.68 2.34 11.68
N LEU A 24 -31.60 3.00 12.12
CA LEU A 24 -30.91 4.02 11.33
C LEU A 24 -29.65 3.46 10.67
N VAL A 25 -29.58 3.55 9.34
CA VAL A 25 -28.39 3.21 8.54
C VAL A 25 -27.66 4.50 8.16
N HIS A 26 -26.38 4.58 8.50
CA HIS A 26 -25.46 5.64 8.11
C HIS A 26 -24.53 5.14 7.02
N GLU A 27 -24.41 5.88 5.93
CA GLU A 27 -23.38 5.66 4.91
C GLU A 27 -22.21 6.61 5.19
N HIS A 28 -20.99 6.07 5.20
CA HIS A 28 -19.77 6.83 5.33
C HIS A 28 -18.88 6.61 4.11
N GLU A 29 -18.55 7.69 3.41
CA GLU A 29 -17.58 7.68 2.31
C GLU A 29 -16.19 7.97 2.84
N HIS A 30 -15.21 7.19 2.40
CA HIS A 30 -13.80 7.43 2.67
C HIS A 30 -13.01 7.54 1.37
N GLU A 31 -12.22 8.60 1.25
CA GLU A 31 -11.28 8.82 0.15
C GLU A 31 -9.84 8.73 0.66
N HIS A 32 -9.10 7.76 0.11
CA HIS A 32 -7.64 7.77 0.14
C HIS A 32 -7.14 8.53 -1.08
N LYS A 33 -6.45 9.64 -0.86
CA LYS A 33 -5.81 10.40 -1.94
C LYS A 33 -4.63 9.62 -2.52
N ALA A 34 -4.33 9.89 -3.79
CA ALA A 34 -3.12 9.38 -4.41
C ALA A 34 -1.89 9.86 -3.63
N TYR A 35 -0.91 8.99 -3.46
CA TYR A 35 0.29 9.28 -2.69
C TYR A 35 1.51 8.68 -3.36
N THR A 36 2.51 9.52 -3.61
CA THR A 36 3.80 9.12 -4.18
C THR A 36 4.87 9.22 -3.11
N HIS A 37 5.69 8.20 -3.00
CA HIS A 37 6.87 8.20 -2.15
C HIS A 37 8.09 7.64 -2.88
N THR A 38 9.27 8.04 -2.41
CA THR A 38 10.55 7.59 -2.95
C THR A 38 11.26 6.76 -1.90
N HIS A 39 11.70 5.57 -2.27
CA HIS A 39 12.56 4.72 -1.45
C HIS A 39 13.97 4.68 -2.05
N GLU A 40 14.99 4.73 -1.19
CA GLU A 40 16.39 4.71 -1.59
C GLU A 40 17.14 3.62 -0.82
N HIS A 41 17.95 2.85 -1.55
CA HIS A 41 18.82 1.84 -0.95
C HIS A 41 20.21 1.88 -1.58
N GLU A 42 21.22 1.55 -0.78
CA GLU A 42 22.62 1.49 -1.19
C GLU A 42 23.19 0.08 -0.94
N HIS A 43 23.89 -0.47 -1.93
CA HIS A 43 24.58 -1.77 -1.81
C HIS A 43 26.05 -1.69 -2.23
N ALA A 44 26.86 -2.58 -1.66
CA ALA A 44 28.24 -2.77 -2.09
C ALA A 44 28.28 -3.46 -3.46
N PRO A 45 29.20 -3.08 -4.38
CA PRO A 45 29.36 -3.78 -5.65
C PRO A 45 29.80 -5.23 -5.38
N GLY A 46 29.01 -6.20 -5.86
CA GLY A 46 29.24 -7.64 -5.63
C GLY A 46 28.49 -8.24 -4.43
N ALA A 47 27.70 -7.45 -3.70
CA ALA A 47 26.72 -8.01 -2.77
C ALA A 47 25.55 -8.57 -3.58
N GLU A 48 25.42 -9.89 -3.60
CA GLU A 48 24.25 -10.59 -4.13
C GLU A 48 23.05 -10.17 -3.27
N HIS A 49 22.17 -9.33 -3.83
CA HIS A 49 20.92 -9.00 -3.16
C HIS A 49 19.90 -10.08 -3.56
N GLU A 50 19.83 -11.16 -2.79
CA GLU A 50 18.67 -12.06 -2.81
C GLU A 50 17.47 -11.27 -2.26
N HIS A 51 16.70 -10.66 -3.15
CA HIS A 51 15.38 -10.16 -2.81
C HIS A 51 14.43 -11.36 -2.79
N ASP A 52 14.37 -12.07 -1.66
CA ASP A 52 13.24 -12.94 -1.38
C ASP A 52 12.04 -12.03 -1.05
N HIS A 53 11.16 -11.87 -2.03
CA HIS A 53 9.86 -11.27 -1.77
C HIS A 53 8.97 -12.35 -1.17
N GLU A 54 9.05 -12.55 0.15
CA GLU A 54 7.90 -13.06 0.89
C GLU A 54 6.78 -12.03 0.71
N HIS A 55 5.87 -12.31 -0.23
CA HIS A 55 4.57 -11.68 -0.19
C HIS A 55 3.84 -12.31 1.00
N PRO A 56 3.66 -11.62 2.16
CA PRO A 56 2.70 -12.12 3.12
C PRO A 56 1.36 -12.13 2.39
N ASP A 57 0.87 -13.33 2.11
CA ASP A 57 -0.43 -13.61 1.50
C ASP A 57 -1.56 -13.28 2.50
N ASP A 58 -1.57 -12.05 3.03
CA ASP A 58 -2.67 -11.50 3.82
C ASP A 58 -3.24 -10.27 3.11
N HIS A 59 -3.48 -10.38 1.80
CA HIS A 59 -4.52 -9.57 1.18
C HIS A 59 -5.87 -10.20 1.51
N LYS A 60 -6.41 -9.87 2.70
CA LYS A 60 -7.80 -10.22 3.03
C LYS A 60 -8.76 -9.41 2.18
N HIS A 61 -9.11 -9.93 1.00
CA HIS A 61 -10.35 -9.58 0.33
C HIS A 61 -11.50 -10.25 1.08
N SER A 62 -12.29 -9.46 1.82
CA SER A 62 -13.62 -9.89 2.25
C SER A 62 -14.60 -9.57 1.10
N HIS A 63 -15.22 -10.60 0.52
CA HIS A 63 -16.41 -10.50 -0.32
C HIS A 63 -17.59 -11.03 0.50
#